data_AF-A0A2D6XL88-F1
#
_entry.id   AF-A0A2D6XL88-F1
#
_cell.length_a   1.000
_cell.length_b   1.000
_cell.length_c   1.000
_cell.angle_alpha   90.00
_cell.angle_beta   90.00
_cell.angle_gamma   90.00
#
_symmetry.space_group_name_H-M   'P 1'
#
loop_
_entity.id
_entity.type
_entity.pdbx_description
1 polymer ?
#
loop_
_entity_poly.entity_id
_entity_poly.type
_entity_poly.pdbx_seq_one_letter_code
_entity_poly.pdbx_strand_id
1 'polypeptide(L)'
;MSDLQKILKEEYEKKLAITPNLLMEMIEEIMDSIPQASSLIEETPPVSDGGQVNFSIPFPKLVPTEAWGDPTSQSRIAITRIFDSITREPDIRARIQHVNSFLDPEQALRKAPGGKLNTVLNMLQIIEALMACLNDYNESSAGFVFESFMAALTGGKQISGRVGGTLPIEDFVAFSETDDTEVPVSLKLLSPRTNIHGSFTNLIDYLFIRGGSGVSEIKYLVAYKDVQGDNVSQLGIWDFTLSRDNLIDAFVQSGAAINLRLLGEQAPALKQHIAIWEDSPEWRLEMARILSLTPGYTEGRGMFDNNLDSSGQFVDVEPTSVDGASAFAGQQKRGARSNLYRAAEVAGQEAQRGEGPDFEGWRQTLEDETLMDAGLWSKNKKTQKKYDDEIKTHFDRGFEYAQSTINESFFGSFHEREKELMREEILLEGSREGGSQWGFSGEMIVKLQPVLDTEYYGDINLSAANVSELSKIYIEKIGEDLMKLLETTKNFSENIGRYFSAPDRSEATQANALARDQGKEIVTSLEEREKEED
;
A
#
# COMPACT_ATOMS: atom_id res chain seq x y z
N MET A 1 -30.69 27.40 14.48
CA MET A 1 -29.95 26.35 13.74
C MET A 1 -30.27 26.32 12.24
N SER A 2 -31.51 26.61 11.82
CA SER A 2 -31.90 26.71 10.39
C SER A 2 -31.13 27.76 9.59
N ASP A 3 -30.86 28.94 10.17
CA ASP A 3 -30.26 30.05 9.42
C ASP A 3 -28.76 29.86 9.18
N LEU A 4 -28.06 29.14 10.07
CA LEU A 4 -26.62 28.88 9.95
C LEU A 4 -26.33 27.86 8.84
N GLN A 5 -27.19 26.84 8.69
CA GLN A 5 -27.11 25.88 7.60
C GLN A 5 -27.44 26.53 6.25
N LYS A 6 -28.33 27.53 6.24
CA LYS A 6 -28.66 28.29 5.03
C LYS A 6 -27.51 29.21 4.61
N ILE A 7 -26.87 29.90 5.56
CA ILE A 7 -25.70 30.75 5.31
C ILE A 7 -24.50 29.90 4.85
N LEU A 8 -24.24 28.76 5.50
CA LEU A 8 -23.16 27.85 5.08
C LEU A 8 -23.42 27.26 3.70
N LYS A 9 -24.66 26.94 3.36
CA LYS A 9 -25.02 26.44 2.03
C LYS A 9 -24.93 27.53 0.96
N GLU A 10 -25.30 28.77 1.29
CA GLU A 10 -25.14 29.93 0.39
C GLU A 10 -23.66 30.30 0.16
N GLU A 11 -22.77 30.10 1.14
CA GLU A 11 -21.31 30.25 0.97
C GLU A 11 -20.65 29.05 0.27
N TYR A 12 -21.14 27.82 0.48
CA TYR A 12 -20.59 26.62 -0.16
C TYR A 12 -21.02 26.48 -1.64
N GLU A 13 -22.19 27.01 -2.02
CA GLU A 13 -22.68 27.04 -3.41
C GLU A 13 -22.08 28.17 -4.25
N LYS A 14 -21.42 29.16 -3.63
CA LYS A 14 -20.48 30.02 -4.35
C LYS A 14 -19.27 29.17 -4.70
N LYS A 15 -19.25 28.59 -5.90
CA LYS A 15 -17.99 28.18 -6.53
C LYS A 15 -17.02 29.35 -6.35
N LEU A 16 -15.94 29.15 -5.60
CA LEU A 16 -14.81 30.06 -5.57
C LEU A 16 -14.19 30.04 -6.97
N ALA A 17 -14.83 30.72 -7.91
CA ALA A 17 -14.15 31.17 -9.09
C ALA A 17 -13.07 32.10 -8.56
N ILE A 18 -11.80 31.70 -8.70
CA ILE A 18 -10.66 32.57 -8.44
C ILE A 18 -10.79 33.72 -9.42
N THR A 19 -11.48 34.77 -8.98
CA THR A 19 -11.62 35.99 -9.76
C THR A 19 -10.36 36.83 -9.53
N PRO A 20 -9.91 37.61 -10.52
CA PRO A 20 -8.79 38.53 -10.34
C PRO A 20 -8.96 39.47 -9.13
N ASN A 21 -10.20 39.77 -8.75
CA ASN A 21 -10.51 40.59 -7.57
C ASN A 21 -10.22 39.85 -6.25
N LEU A 22 -10.53 38.55 -6.17
CA LEU A 22 -10.23 37.74 -4.98
C LEU A 22 -8.72 37.53 -4.82
N LEU A 23 -8.00 37.40 -5.94
CA LEU A 23 -6.54 37.30 -5.95
C LEU A 23 -5.87 38.61 -5.48
N MET A 24 -6.43 39.76 -5.87
CA MET A 24 -5.98 41.07 -5.40
C MET A 24 -6.27 41.28 -3.90
N GLU A 25 -7.44 40.85 -3.41
CA GLU A 25 -7.75 40.88 -1.97
C GLU A 25 -6.76 40.03 -1.15
N MET A 26 -6.42 38.82 -1.62
CA MET A 26 -5.44 37.96 -0.94
C MET A 26 -4.02 38.56 -0.97
N ILE A 27 -3.63 39.25 -2.06
CA ILE A 27 -2.35 39.94 -2.16
C ILE A 27 -2.31 41.17 -1.22
N GLU A 28 -3.40 41.94 -1.16
CA GLU A 28 -3.54 43.06 -0.23
C GLU A 28 -3.48 42.60 1.22
N GLU A 29 -4.14 41.49 1.57
CA GLU A 29 -4.13 40.92 2.91
C GLU A 29 -2.73 40.44 3.33
N ILE A 30 -1.98 39.83 2.41
CA ILE A 30 -0.58 39.46 2.65
C ILE A 30 0.30 40.71 2.77
N MET A 31 0.09 41.73 1.94
CA MET A 31 0.86 42.97 1.99
C MET A 31 0.61 43.78 3.26
N ASP A 32 -0.62 43.79 3.78
CA ASP A 32 -0.98 44.43 5.05
C ASP A 32 -0.50 43.63 6.27
N SER A 33 -0.27 42.32 6.12
CA SER A 33 0.32 41.47 7.16
C SER A 33 1.83 41.66 7.34
N ILE A 34 2.50 42.36 6.40
CA ILE A 34 3.91 42.74 6.53
C ILE A 34 3.99 43.92 7.51
N PRO A 35 4.66 43.78 8.67
CA PRO A 35 4.74 44.86 9.66
C PRO A 35 5.32 46.12 9.01
N GLN A 36 4.58 47.23 9.06
CA GLN A 36 5.07 48.52 8.55
C GLN A 36 6.37 48.90 9.26
N ALA A 37 7.47 48.84 8.51
CA ALA A 37 8.79 49.22 8.97
C ALA A 37 8.80 50.71 9.35
N SER A 38 8.72 50.98 10.65
CA SER A 38 9.04 52.29 11.20
C SER A 38 10.57 52.45 11.23
N SER A 39 11.08 53.25 10.30
CA SER A 39 12.34 54.03 10.36
C SER A 39 13.58 53.37 10.99
N LEU A 40 14.54 52.91 10.17
CA LEU A 40 15.96 52.91 10.53
C LEU A 40 16.84 53.16 9.30
N ILE A 41 17.30 54.42 9.19
CA ILE A 41 18.65 54.91 8.84
C ILE A 41 19.43 54.19 7.71
N GLU A 42 19.82 55.00 6.72
CA GLU A 42 20.88 54.74 5.75
C GLU A 42 22.18 54.25 6.44
N GLU A 43 22.50 52.97 6.25
CA GLU A 43 23.89 52.54 6.11
C GLU A 43 23.96 51.62 4.89
N THR A 44 24.59 52.09 3.83
CA THR A 44 24.98 51.28 2.66
C THR A 44 25.89 50.13 3.09
N PRO A 45 25.49 48.85 2.92
CA PRO A 45 26.41 47.74 2.89
C PRO A 45 26.98 47.61 1.46
N PRO A 46 28.19 47.04 1.31
CA PRO A 46 28.85 46.94 0.02
C PRO A 46 28.09 45.97 -0.89
N VAL A 47 28.11 46.29 -2.18
CA VAL A 47 27.66 45.42 -3.27
C VAL A 47 28.38 44.07 -3.16
N SER A 48 27.65 43.04 -2.74
CA SER A 48 28.01 41.65 -2.95
C SER A 48 26.96 40.99 -3.83
N ASP A 49 27.45 40.55 -4.99
CA ASP A 49 26.89 39.67 -6.01
C ASP A 49 25.62 38.85 -5.67
N GLY A 50 24.64 38.90 -6.58
CA GLY A 50 23.64 37.85 -6.86
C GLY A 50 23.03 37.08 -5.68
N GLY A 51 22.14 37.72 -4.90
CA GLY A 51 21.34 37.02 -3.90
C GLY A 51 20.28 36.11 -4.55
N GLN A 52 20.56 34.82 -4.67
CA GLN A 52 19.53 33.79 -4.86
C GLN A 52 18.57 33.84 -3.66
N VAL A 53 17.30 34.16 -3.91
CA VAL A 53 16.23 34.01 -2.93
C VAL A 53 16.05 32.52 -2.69
N ASN A 54 16.53 32.02 -1.55
CA ASN A 54 16.43 30.61 -1.19
C ASN A 54 15.02 30.33 -0.66
N PHE A 55 14.08 30.04 -1.55
CA PHE A 55 12.71 29.65 -1.21
C PHE A 55 12.70 28.14 -0.93
N SER A 56 12.43 27.74 0.31
CA SER A 56 12.22 26.32 0.66
C SER A 56 10.73 26.03 0.63
N ILE A 57 10.26 25.32 -0.39
CA ILE A 57 8.88 24.82 -0.49
C ILE A 57 8.87 23.42 0.15
N PRO A 58 8.22 23.21 1.30
CA PRO A 58 8.09 21.88 1.87
C PRO A 58 7.19 21.02 0.98
N PHE A 59 7.74 19.95 0.40
CA PHE A 59 6.95 18.97 -0.34
C PHE A 59 6.25 18.01 0.63
N PRO A 60 4.95 17.72 0.44
CA PRO A 60 4.26 16.71 1.24
C PRO A 60 4.94 15.34 1.04
N LYS A 61 5.30 14.68 2.14
CA LYS A 61 5.84 13.32 2.09
C LYS A 61 4.69 12.32 2.14
N LEU A 62 4.68 11.39 1.20
CA LEU A 62 3.78 10.25 1.24
C LEU A 62 4.45 9.11 2.01
N VAL A 63 3.87 8.75 3.15
CA VAL A 63 4.28 7.56 3.89
C VAL A 63 3.41 6.40 3.42
N PRO A 64 3.95 5.40 2.70
CA PRO A 64 3.17 4.25 2.27
C PRO A 64 2.70 3.46 3.49
N THR A 65 1.48 2.91 3.42
CA THR A 65 0.92 2.10 4.50
C THR A 65 0.06 0.99 3.91
N GLU A 66 -0.19 -0.08 4.65
CA GLU A 66 -1.12 -1.13 4.19
C GLU A 66 -2.53 -0.62 3.94
N ALA A 67 -2.93 0.49 4.60
CA ALA A 67 -4.22 1.11 4.35
C ALA A 67 -4.40 1.54 2.89
N TRP A 68 -3.31 1.73 2.14
CA TRP A 68 -3.37 2.01 0.71
C TRP A 68 -3.95 0.84 -0.08
N GLY A 69 -3.88 -0.39 0.42
CA GLY A 69 -4.49 -1.57 -0.18
C GLY A 69 -6.02 -1.59 -0.15
N ASP A 70 -6.66 -0.83 0.74
CA ASP A 70 -8.12 -0.73 0.85
C ASP A 70 -8.65 0.54 0.17
N PRO A 71 -9.39 0.44 -0.96
CA PRO A 71 -9.98 1.57 -1.67
C PRO A 71 -10.89 2.47 -0.82
N THR A 72 -11.44 1.94 0.28
CA THR A 72 -12.37 2.67 1.16
C THR A 72 -11.65 3.41 2.29
N SER A 73 -10.36 3.19 2.47
CA SER A 73 -9.60 3.84 3.53
C SER A 73 -9.35 5.33 3.24
N GLN A 74 -9.32 6.15 4.29
CA GLN A 74 -9.01 7.58 4.16
C GLN A 74 -7.63 7.81 3.54
N SER A 75 -6.63 6.98 3.90
CA SER A 75 -5.29 7.06 3.33
C SER A 75 -5.31 6.81 1.81
N ARG A 76 -6.00 5.75 1.36
CA ARG A 76 -6.12 5.44 -0.07
C ARG A 76 -6.87 6.55 -0.80
N ILE A 77 -7.99 7.04 -0.27
CA ILE A 77 -8.73 8.15 -0.87
C ILE A 77 -7.86 9.40 -1.04
N ALA A 78 -7.01 9.71 -0.04
CA ALA A 78 -6.12 10.87 -0.09
C ALA A 78 -5.06 10.75 -1.19
N ILE A 79 -4.53 9.55 -1.44
CA ILE A 79 -3.47 9.33 -2.43
C ILE A 79 -3.98 8.93 -3.82
N THR A 80 -5.22 8.45 -3.95
CA THR A 80 -5.79 8.00 -5.23
C THR A 80 -5.67 9.06 -6.31
N ARG A 81 -5.90 10.34 -5.99
CA ARG A 81 -5.74 11.45 -6.96
C ARG A 81 -4.31 11.57 -7.51
N ILE A 82 -3.31 11.31 -6.67
CA ILE A 82 -1.89 11.36 -7.05
C ILE A 82 -1.59 10.21 -8.00
N PHE A 83 -2.02 9.00 -7.67
CA PHE A 83 -1.86 7.82 -8.52
C PHE A 83 -2.64 7.97 -9.84
N ASP A 84 -3.92 8.31 -9.80
CA ASP A 84 -4.78 8.48 -10.98
C ASP A 84 -4.27 9.54 -11.96
N SER A 85 -3.55 10.56 -11.48
CA SER A 85 -2.95 11.57 -12.35
C SER A 85 -1.77 11.04 -13.20
N ILE A 86 -1.21 9.88 -12.83
CA ILE A 86 -0.01 9.31 -13.43
C ILE A 86 -0.25 7.89 -13.94
N THR A 87 -1.26 7.15 -13.48
CA THR A 87 -1.33 5.70 -13.73
C THR A 87 -2.49 5.26 -14.62
N ARG A 88 -3.13 6.12 -15.43
CA ARG A 88 -4.20 5.77 -16.40
C ARG A 88 -3.72 4.92 -17.59
N GLU A 89 -2.94 3.90 -17.32
CA GLU A 89 -2.39 2.96 -18.27
C GLU A 89 -3.16 1.63 -18.19
N PRO A 90 -3.31 0.92 -19.33
CA PRO A 90 -4.29 -0.15 -19.48
C PRO A 90 -4.02 -1.39 -18.63
N ASP A 91 -2.76 -1.64 -18.30
CA ASP A 91 -2.31 -2.85 -17.61
C ASP A 91 -1.12 -2.59 -16.67
N ILE A 92 -0.76 -3.61 -15.88
CA ILE A 92 0.33 -3.56 -14.88
C ILE A 92 1.66 -3.19 -15.54
N ARG A 93 1.95 -3.72 -16.73
CA ARG A 93 3.20 -3.50 -17.47
C ARG A 93 3.31 -2.06 -17.90
N ALA A 94 2.27 -1.51 -18.52
CA ALA A 94 2.23 -0.14 -18.99
C ALA A 94 2.37 0.85 -17.82
N ARG A 95 1.74 0.57 -16.66
CA ARG A 95 1.90 1.37 -15.43
C ARG A 95 3.34 1.38 -14.92
N ILE A 96 4.00 0.21 -14.85
CA ILE A 96 5.40 0.10 -14.44
C ILE A 96 6.33 0.79 -15.45
N GLN A 97 6.08 0.64 -16.75
CA GLN A 97 6.84 1.33 -17.79
C GLN A 97 6.68 2.85 -17.70
N HIS A 98 5.48 3.32 -17.36
CA HIS A 98 5.26 4.74 -17.15
C HIS A 98 6.06 5.27 -15.96
N VAL A 99 6.10 4.53 -14.83
CA VAL A 99 6.97 4.81 -13.69
C VAL A 99 8.44 4.88 -14.13
N ASN A 100 8.92 3.89 -14.89
CA ASN A 100 10.28 3.86 -15.44
C ASN A 100 10.60 5.07 -16.31
N SER A 101 9.64 5.58 -17.08
CA SER A 101 9.86 6.75 -17.95
C SER A 101 10.19 8.04 -17.18
N PHE A 102 9.82 8.13 -15.90
CA PHE A 102 10.19 9.27 -15.05
C PHE A 102 11.47 9.03 -14.26
N LEU A 103 11.93 7.78 -14.19
CA LEU A 103 13.20 7.40 -13.59
C LEU A 103 14.34 7.36 -14.61
N ASP A 104 14.08 7.76 -15.85
CA ASP A 104 15.07 7.89 -16.92
C ASP A 104 15.46 9.37 -17.08
N PRO A 105 16.72 9.77 -16.79
CA PRO A 105 17.20 11.14 -16.94
C PRO A 105 17.04 11.71 -18.35
N GLU A 106 17.19 10.91 -19.40
CA GLU A 106 17.04 11.39 -20.76
C GLU A 106 15.58 11.72 -21.09
N GLN A 107 14.64 10.89 -20.63
CA GLN A 107 13.21 11.13 -20.78
C GLN A 107 12.76 12.30 -19.90
N ALA A 108 13.28 12.37 -18.67
CA ALA A 108 13.08 13.50 -17.77
C ALA A 108 13.49 14.79 -18.48
N LEU A 109 14.66 14.84 -19.13
CA LEU A 109 15.14 15.98 -19.93
C LEU A 109 14.34 16.22 -21.22
N ARG A 110 13.77 15.20 -21.86
CA ARG A 110 13.04 15.32 -23.14
C ARG A 110 11.58 15.73 -23.00
N LYS A 111 10.89 15.39 -21.90
CA LYS A 111 9.52 15.84 -21.58
C LYS A 111 9.43 17.36 -21.28
N ALA A 112 10.35 18.17 -21.85
CA ALA A 112 10.73 19.52 -21.42
C ALA A 112 10.31 20.70 -22.30
N PRO A 113 9.20 20.63 -23.04
CA PRO A 113 8.45 21.88 -23.23
C PRO A 113 7.01 21.68 -22.78
N GLY A 114 6.64 22.29 -21.63
CA GLY A 114 5.29 22.21 -21.06
C GLY A 114 5.05 21.08 -20.06
N GLY A 115 6.11 20.52 -19.47
CA GLY A 115 6.00 19.48 -18.45
C GLY A 115 5.27 19.99 -17.21
N LYS A 116 4.03 19.51 -17.01
CA LYS A 116 3.10 19.97 -15.98
C LYS A 116 3.71 19.76 -14.59
N LEU A 117 3.99 20.86 -13.88
CA LEU A 117 4.56 20.88 -12.52
C LEU A 117 3.94 19.83 -11.59
N ASN A 118 2.60 19.71 -11.59
CA ASN A 118 1.88 18.76 -10.75
C ASN A 118 2.24 17.30 -11.06
N THR A 119 2.40 16.93 -12.34
CA THR A 119 2.82 15.57 -12.74
C THR A 119 4.21 15.25 -12.22
N VAL A 120 5.14 16.21 -12.30
CA VAL A 120 6.50 16.04 -11.77
C VAL A 120 6.48 15.86 -10.26
N LEU A 121 5.72 16.69 -9.54
CA LEU A 121 5.59 16.62 -8.08
C LEU A 121 4.92 15.33 -7.60
N ASN A 122 3.83 14.93 -8.26
CA ASN A 122 3.13 13.68 -7.94
C ASN A 122 4.04 12.48 -8.20
N MET A 123 4.86 12.51 -9.24
CA MET A 123 5.76 11.42 -9.54
C MET A 123 6.92 11.34 -8.54
N LEU A 124 7.49 12.49 -8.14
CA LEU A 124 8.50 12.53 -7.07
C LEU A 124 7.94 11.92 -5.78
N GLN A 125 6.69 12.24 -5.44
CA GLN A 125 6.00 11.65 -4.28
C GLN A 125 5.79 10.14 -4.41
N ILE A 126 5.42 9.64 -5.60
CA ILE A 126 5.29 8.18 -5.86
C ILE A 126 6.64 7.48 -5.73
N ILE A 127 7.72 8.06 -6.26
CA ILE A 127 9.07 7.49 -6.17
C ILE A 127 9.56 7.47 -4.72
N GLU A 128 9.35 8.56 -3.97
CA GLU A 128 9.69 8.62 -2.54
C GLU A 128 8.91 7.56 -1.75
N ALA A 129 7.61 7.41 -2.02
CA ALA A 129 6.79 6.37 -1.39
C ALA A 129 7.27 4.95 -1.75
N LEU A 130 7.64 4.68 -3.00
CA LEU A 130 8.22 3.40 -3.41
C LEU A 130 9.54 3.12 -2.69
N MET A 131 10.42 4.12 -2.58
CA MET A 131 11.68 3.96 -1.85
C MET A 131 11.47 3.73 -0.36
N ALA A 132 10.53 4.43 0.26
CA ALA A 132 10.16 4.21 1.66
C ALA A 132 9.62 2.79 1.88
N CYS A 133 8.74 2.32 1.00
CA CYS A 133 8.20 0.97 1.03
C CYS A 133 9.31 -0.11 1.00
N LEU A 134 10.36 0.12 0.23
CA LEU A 134 11.44 -0.85 0.01
C LEU A 134 12.54 -0.81 1.07
N ASN A 135 12.77 0.34 1.72
CA ASN A 135 13.92 0.56 2.60
C ASN A 135 13.54 0.76 4.08
N ASP A 136 12.36 1.31 4.38
CA ASP A 136 12.02 1.73 5.75
C ASP A 136 11.27 0.65 6.54
N TYR A 137 10.84 -0.42 5.86
CA TYR A 137 10.13 -1.55 6.44
C TYR A 137 11.04 -2.77 6.60
N ASN A 138 10.81 -3.56 7.64
CA ASN A 138 11.51 -4.83 7.81
C ASN A 138 11.04 -5.85 6.77
N GLU A 139 11.78 -6.94 6.55
CA GLU A 139 11.48 -7.89 5.47
C GLU A 139 10.06 -8.47 5.51
N SER A 140 9.50 -8.66 6.71
CA SER A 140 8.15 -9.17 6.89
C SER A 140 7.05 -8.14 6.62
N SER A 141 7.26 -6.84 6.94
CA SER A 141 6.27 -5.78 6.70
C SER A 141 6.41 -5.10 5.34
N ALA A 142 7.60 -5.14 4.74
CA ALA A 142 7.87 -4.59 3.42
C ALA A 142 7.04 -5.27 2.33
N GLY A 143 6.75 -6.58 2.47
CA GLY A 143 5.86 -7.32 1.55
C GLY A 143 4.46 -6.73 1.50
N PHE A 144 3.76 -6.67 2.63
CA PHE A 144 2.39 -6.18 2.72
C PHE A 144 2.24 -4.69 2.34
N VAL A 145 3.21 -3.85 2.73
CA VAL A 145 3.22 -2.44 2.31
C VAL A 145 3.45 -2.32 0.80
N PHE A 146 4.28 -3.20 0.22
CA PHE A 146 4.51 -3.22 -1.23
C PHE A 146 3.29 -3.73 -2.01
N GLU A 147 2.56 -4.71 -1.48
CA GLU A 147 1.27 -5.14 -2.02
C GLU A 147 0.27 -3.99 -2.07
N SER A 148 0.20 -3.22 -0.99
CA SER A 148 -0.69 -2.07 -0.88
C SER A 148 -0.29 -0.94 -1.82
N PHE A 149 1.02 -0.71 -1.99
CA PHE A 149 1.55 0.20 -2.99
C PHE A 149 1.17 -0.25 -4.41
N MET A 150 1.33 -1.53 -4.73
CA MET A 150 1.00 -2.08 -6.04
C MET A 150 -0.51 -2.06 -6.31
N ALA A 151 -1.34 -2.31 -5.30
CA ALA A 151 -2.79 -2.14 -5.37
C ALA A 151 -3.17 -0.67 -5.67
N ALA A 152 -2.50 0.29 -5.03
CA ALA A 152 -2.69 1.71 -5.33
C ALA A 152 -2.24 2.07 -6.76
N LEU A 153 -1.06 1.59 -7.18
CA LEU A 153 -0.50 1.82 -8.51
C LEU A 153 -1.43 1.31 -9.62
N THR A 154 -2.04 0.14 -9.41
CA THR A 154 -2.88 -0.56 -10.39
C THR A 154 -4.37 -0.21 -10.30
N GLY A 155 -4.76 0.70 -9.41
CA GLY A 155 -6.18 1.02 -9.18
C GLY A 155 -6.97 -0.11 -8.50
N GLY A 156 -6.28 -1.14 -8.03
CA GLY A 156 -6.82 -2.36 -7.44
C GLY A 156 -7.04 -2.30 -5.93
N LYS A 157 -7.24 -3.49 -5.34
CA LYS A 157 -7.43 -3.71 -3.90
C LYS A 157 -6.55 -4.85 -3.40
N GLN A 158 -6.03 -4.73 -2.19
CA GLN A 158 -5.34 -5.83 -1.51
C GLN A 158 -6.38 -6.86 -1.02
N ILE A 159 -6.02 -8.14 -1.05
CA ILE A 159 -6.87 -9.22 -0.58
C ILE A 159 -6.37 -9.66 0.80
N SER A 160 -7.28 -9.69 1.77
CA SER A 160 -6.99 -10.18 3.12
C SER A 160 -8.11 -11.08 3.63
N GLY A 161 -7.75 -12.14 4.37
CA GLY A 161 -8.68 -13.08 5.00
C GLY A 161 -8.84 -14.43 4.29
N ARG A 162 -9.15 -15.49 5.06
CA ARG A 162 -9.33 -16.85 4.53
C ARG A 162 -10.61 -16.98 3.72
N VAL A 163 -10.53 -17.80 2.68
CA VAL A 163 -11.71 -18.26 1.93
C VAL A 163 -11.78 -19.77 2.10
N GLY A 164 -12.82 -20.27 2.76
CA GLY A 164 -13.09 -21.72 2.92
C GLY A 164 -11.97 -22.53 3.59
N GLY A 165 -11.20 -21.93 4.51
CA GLY A 165 -10.20 -22.63 5.33
C GLY A 165 -8.75 -22.46 4.89
N THR A 166 -8.49 -22.10 3.63
CA THR A 166 -7.15 -21.81 3.09
C THR A 166 -6.81 -20.32 3.14
N LEU A 167 -5.53 -19.99 3.32
CA LEU A 167 -5.05 -18.62 3.14
C LEU A 167 -5.12 -18.23 1.66
N PRO A 168 -5.45 -16.97 1.36
CA PRO A 168 -5.39 -16.47 0.00
C PRO A 168 -3.96 -16.57 -0.53
N ILE A 169 -3.82 -16.86 -1.82
CA ILE A 169 -2.51 -16.88 -2.50
C ILE A 169 -2.32 -15.64 -3.38
N GLU A 170 -3.42 -15.01 -3.79
CA GLU A 170 -3.46 -13.69 -4.36
C GLU A 170 -3.33 -12.66 -3.25
N ASP A 171 -2.37 -11.76 -3.42
CA ASP A 171 -2.02 -10.72 -2.46
C ASP A 171 -2.80 -9.44 -2.79
N PHE A 172 -3.00 -9.15 -4.07
CA PHE A 172 -3.89 -8.08 -4.53
C PHE A 172 -4.60 -8.43 -5.83
N VAL A 173 -5.66 -7.70 -6.13
CA VAL A 173 -6.35 -7.73 -7.42
C VAL A 173 -6.02 -6.44 -8.15
N ALA A 174 -5.38 -6.55 -9.31
CA ALA A 174 -5.15 -5.44 -10.23
C ALA A 174 -6.39 -5.21 -11.10
N PHE A 175 -6.61 -3.96 -11.53
CA PHE A 175 -7.66 -3.63 -12.48
C PHE A 175 -7.07 -3.46 -13.87
N SER A 176 -7.59 -4.19 -14.86
CA SER A 176 -7.33 -3.88 -16.28
C SER A 176 -8.34 -2.85 -16.77
N GLU A 177 -7.88 -1.70 -17.26
CA GLU A 177 -8.78 -0.71 -17.88
C GLU A 177 -9.23 -1.14 -19.29
N THR A 178 -8.59 -2.15 -19.88
CA THR A 178 -8.84 -2.56 -21.28
C THR A 178 -10.02 -3.52 -21.38
N ASP A 179 -10.16 -4.42 -20.40
CA ASP A 179 -11.15 -5.50 -20.42
C ASP A 179 -12.10 -5.49 -19.20
N ASP A 180 -11.98 -4.52 -18.30
CA ASP A 180 -12.79 -4.41 -17.06
C ASP A 180 -12.69 -5.70 -16.19
N THR A 181 -11.56 -6.40 -16.31
CA THR A 181 -11.30 -7.67 -15.63
C THR A 181 -10.44 -7.49 -14.40
N GLU A 182 -10.88 -8.10 -13.29
CA GLU A 182 -10.07 -8.27 -12.08
C GLU A 182 -8.98 -9.31 -12.37
N VAL A 183 -7.71 -8.91 -12.23
CA VAL A 183 -6.56 -9.81 -12.38
C VAL A 183 -6.01 -10.13 -10.99
N PRO A 184 -6.19 -11.36 -10.48
CA PRO A 184 -5.62 -11.76 -9.20
C PRO A 184 -4.10 -11.94 -9.34
N VAL A 185 -3.35 -11.26 -8.47
CA VAL A 185 -1.90 -11.24 -8.49
C VAL A 185 -1.34 -11.73 -7.16
N SER A 186 -0.44 -12.71 -7.22
CA SER A 186 0.47 -12.99 -6.11
C SER A 186 1.75 -12.19 -6.29
N LEU A 187 2.11 -11.38 -5.30
CA LEU A 187 3.29 -10.54 -5.28
C LEU A 187 4.40 -11.21 -4.48
N LYS A 188 5.62 -11.21 -5.03
CA LYS A 188 6.81 -11.67 -4.31
C LYS A 188 7.90 -10.62 -4.37
N LEU A 189 8.23 -10.04 -3.22
CA LEU A 189 9.37 -9.14 -3.06
C LEU A 189 10.58 -9.92 -2.52
N LEU A 190 11.57 -10.15 -3.38
CA LEU A 190 12.64 -11.11 -3.13
C LEU A 190 14.02 -10.48 -3.33
N SER A 191 15.05 -11.03 -2.68
CA SER A 191 16.44 -10.76 -3.06
C SER A 191 16.82 -11.54 -4.33
N PRO A 192 17.77 -11.07 -5.18
CA PRO A 192 18.05 -11.64 -6.51
C PRO A 192 18.43 -13.12 -6.55
N ARG A 193 18.89 -13.68 -5.42
CA ARG A 193 19.28 -15.09 -5.30
C ARG A 193 18.21 -15.97 -4.63
N THR A 194 17.12 -15.36 -4.17
CA THR A 194 16.04 -16.07 -3.49
C THR A 194 15.15 -16.71 -4.55
N ASN A 195 14.86 -18.00 -4.36
CA ASN A 195 13.91 -18.70 -5.21
C ASN A 195 12.48 -18.24 -4.88
N ILE A 196 11.63 -18.25 -5.90
CA ILE A 196 10.20 -18.01 -5.76
C ILE A 196 9.59 -19.30 -5.21
N HIS A 197 8.80 -19.19 -4.15
CA HIS A 197 8.16 -20.32 -3.47
C HIS A 197 6.67 -20.08 -3.23
N GLY A 198 5.94 -21.16 -2.99
CA GLY A 198 4.55 -21.12 -2.54
C GLY A 198 4.05 -22.49 -2.08
N SER A 199 2.88 -22.50 -1.43
CA SER A 199 2.20 -23.72 -1.00
C SER A 199 1.61 -24.46 -2.20
N PHE A 200 1.96 -25.75 -2.38
CA PHE A 200 1.37 -26.58 -3.42
C PHE A 200 -0.12 -26.84 -3.18
N THR A 201 -0.49 -27.17 -1.93
CA THR A 201 -1.89 -27.37 -1.53
C THR A 201 -2.74 -26.14 -1.85
N ASN A 202 -2.29 -24.94 -1.45
CA ASN A 202 -3.08 -23.72 -1.67
C ASN A 202 -3.19 -23.39 -3.16
N LEU A 203 -2.14 -23.66 -3.95
CA LEU A 203 -2.17 -23.45 -5.40
C LEU A 203 -3.17 -24.38 -6.09
N ILE A 204 -3.20 -25.67 -5.72
CA ILE A 204 -4.19 -26.63 -6.22
C ILE A 204 -5.60 -26.20 -5.80
N ASP A 205 -5.80 -25.86 -4.53
CA ASP A 205 -7.10 -25.45 -4.04
C ASP A 205 -7.60 -24.18 -4.74
N TYR A 206 -6.71 -23.19 -4.89
CA TYR A 206 -7.00 -21.96 -5.62
C TYR A 206 -7.47 -22.23 -7.05
N LEU A 207 -6.72 -23.07 -7.77
CA LEU A 207 -7.00 -23.31 -9.18
C LEU A 207 -8.27 -24.14 -9.39
N PHE A 208 -8.64 -25.03 -8.47
CA PHE A 208 -9.61 -26.08 -8.79
C PHE A 208 -10.86 -26.14 -7.90
N ILE A 209 -10.90 -25.50 -6.74
CA ILE A 209 -12.05 -25.67 -5.81
C ILE A 209 -12.41 -24.41 -5.01
N ARG A 210 -11.50 -23.46 -4.83
CA ARG A 210 -11.77 -22.22 -4.09
C ARG A 210 -12.90 -21.42 -4.74
N GLY A 211 -13.80 -20.88 -3.91
CA GLY A 211 -14.97 -20.15 -4.41
C GLY A 211 -16.00 -21.05 -5.12
N GLY A 212 -15.89 -22.37 -5.00
CA GLY A 212 -16.80 -23.36 -5.59
C GLY A 212 -16.18 -24.09 -6.78
N SER A 213 -15.55 -23.37 -7.70
CA SER A 213 -15.04 -23.93 -8.95
C SER A 213 -13.56 -23.64 -9.20
N GLY A 214 -12.89 -22.97 -8.26
CA GLY A 214 -11.53 -22.48 -8.42
C GLY A 214 -11.41 -21.31 -9.40
N VAL A 215 -10.20 -20.79 -9.53
CA VAL A 215 -9.83 -19.77 -10.52
C VAL A 215 -8.99 -20.41 -11.61
N SER A 216 -9.17 -20.01 -12.87
CA SER A 216 -8.48 -20.69 -14.00
C SER A 216 -6.96 -20.50 -14.00
N GLU A 217 -6.47 -19.39 -13.43
CA GLU A 217 -5.06 -19.03 -13.39
C GLU A 217 -4.75 -18.03 -12.28
N ILE A 218 -3.47 -17.90 -11.95
CA ILE A 218 -2.93 -16.84 -11.08
C ILE A 218 -1.67 -16.25 -11.70
N LYS A 219 -1.57 -14.93 -11.69
CA LYS A 219 -0.38 -14.19 -12.10
C LYS A 219 0.55 -13.99 -10.90
N TYR A 220 1.81 -14.40 -11.03
CA TYR A 220 2.85 -14.09 -10.06
C TYR A 220 3.63 -12.87 -10.55
N LEU A 221 3.59 -11.76 -9.81
CA LEU A 221 4.44 -10.61 -10.02
C LEU A 221 5.64 -10.72 -9.06
N VAL A 222 6.84 -10.85 -9.62
CA VAL A 222 8.07 -11.04 -8.84
C VAL A 222 8.94 -9.79 -8.99
N ALA A 223 9.21 -9.15 -7.86
CA ALA A 223 10.08 -7.99 -7.77
C ALA A 223 11.38 -8.39 -7.05
N TYR A 224 12.51 -8.31 -7.77
CA TYR A 224 13.83 -8.58 -7.23
C TYR A 224 14.51 -7.29 -6.78
N LYS A 225 14.78 -7.16 -5.47
CA LYS A 225 15.43 -5.99 -4.86
C LYS A 225 16.95 -6.13 -4.87
N ASP A 226 17.65 -5.35 -5.67
CA ASP A 226 19.12 -5.29 -5.58
C ASP A 226 19.54 -4.19 -4.60
N VAL A 227 20.31 -4.58 -3.60
CA VAL A 227 20.72 -3.73 -2.48
C VAL A 227 22.18 -3.36 -2.64
N GLN A 228 22.47 -2.06 -2.62
CA GLN A 228 23.84 -1.53 -2.59
C GLN A 228 24.03 -0.70 -1.32
N GLY A 229 24.92 -1.16 -0.43
CA GLY A 229 25.02 -0.60 0.91
C GLY A 229 23.78 -0.95 1.74
N ASP A 230 23.14 0.07 2.30
CA ASP A 230 21.94 -0.09 3.14
C ASP A 230 20.62 0.17 2.40
N ASN A 231 20.68 0.54 1.10
CA ASN A 231 19.50 0.93 0.32
C ASN A 231 19.32 0.06 -0.93
N VAL A 232 18.05 -0.14 -1.31
CA VAL A 232 17.66 -0.70 -2.61
C VAL A 232 18.08 0.27 -3.71
N SER A 233 18.87 -0.24 -4.64
CA SER A 233 19.41 0.50 -5.78
C SER A 233 18.69 0.18 -7.08
N GLN A 234 18.08 -1.00 -7.18
CA GLN A 234 17.39 -1.44 -8.38
C GLN A 234 16.28 -2.42 -8.01
N LEU A 235 15.16 -2.33 -8.72
CA LEU A 235 14.05 -3.27 -8.60
C LEU A 235 13.75 -3.87 -9.98
N GLY A 236 14.08 -5.14 -10.18
CA GLY A 236 13.76 -5.86 -11.42
C GLY A 236 12.40 -6.53 -11.30
N ILE A 237 11.48 -6.26 -12.24
CA ILE A 237 10.12 -6.77 -12.18
C ILE A 237 9.83 -7.75 -13.31
N TRP A 238 9.34 -8.92 -12.94
CA TRP A 238 8.96 -10.01 -13.82
C TRP A 238 7.54 -10.45 -13.49
N ASP A 239 6.83 -11.00 -14.47
CA ASP A 239 5.63 -11.77 -14.20
C ASP A 239 5.71 -13.16 -14.83
N PHE A 240 4.89 -14.07 -14.31
CA PHE A 240 4.59 -15.33 -14.96
C PHE A 240 3.23 -15.84 -14.49
N THR A 241 2.61 -16.72 -15.29
CA THR A 241 1.27 -17.23 -15.00
C THR A 241 1.31 -18.73 -14.74
N LEU A 242 0.68 -19.16 -13.65
CA LEU A 242 0.33 -20.56 -13.42
C LEU A 242 -1.16 -20.74 -13.64
N SER A 243 -1.51 -21.63 -14.56
CA SER A 243 -2.88 -21.98 -14.92
C SER A 243 -3.11 -23.47 -14.80
N ARG A 244 -4.38 -23.88 -14.88
CA ARG A 244 -4.75 -25.30 -14.95
C ARG A 244 -4.01 -26.02 -16.07
N ASP A 245 -3.83 -25.36 -17.21
CA ASP A 245 -3.25 -25.97 -18.42
C ASP A 245 -1.74 -26.16 -18.32
N ASN A 246 -1.03 -25.23 -17.66
CA ASN A 246 0.43 -25.21 -17.66
C ASN A 246 1.07 -25.72 -16.36
N LEU A 247 0.32 -25.84 -15.25
CA LEU A 247 0.86 -26.12 -13.92
C LEU A 247 1.77 -27.38 -13.89
N ILE A 248 1.24 -28.51 -14.36
CA ILE A 248 1.96 -29.78 -14.30
C ILE A 248 3.18 -29.75 -15.22
N ASP A 249 3.04 -29.15 -16.40
CA ASP A 249 4.14 -29.03 -17.36
C ASP A 249 5.25 -28.12 -16.83
N ALA A 250 4.92 -27.00 -16.20
CA ALA A 250 5.89 -26.13 -15.56
C ALA A 250 6.68 -26.87 -14.47
N PHE A 251 5.99 -27.65 -13.62
CA PHE A 251 6.62 -28.39 -12.54
C PHE A 251 7.55 -29.49 -13.07
N VAL A 252 7.10 -30.27 -14.06
CA VAL A 252 7.89 -31.35 -14.66
C VAL A 252 9.07 -30.78 -15.47
N GLN A 253 8.83 -29.79 -16.33
CA GLN A 253 9.86 -29.21 -17.20
C GLN A 253 10.88 -28.37 -16.42
N SER A 254 10.52 -27.86 -15.24
CA SER A 254 11.50 -27.16 -14.37
C SER A 254 12.71 -28.04 -14.02
N GLY A 255 12.53 -29.37 -14.01
CA GLY A 255 13.54 -30.33 -13.58
C GLY A 255 13.95 -30.17 -12.10
N ALA A 256 13.26 -29.31 -11.34
CA ALA A 256 13.60 -29.04 -9.95
C ALA A 256 13.17 -30.22 -9.07
N ALA A 257 14.11 -30.77 -8.30
CA ALA A 257 13.83 -31.92 -7.42
C ALA A 257 12.70 -31.64 -6.42
N ILE A 258 12.55 -30.39 -5.96
CA ILE A 258 11.45 -29.97 -5.09
C ILE A 258 10.09 -30.14 -5.79
N ASN A 259 9.94 -29.65 -7.02
CA ASN A 259 8.68 -29.72 -7.77
C ASN A 259 8.33 -31.16 -8.18
N LEU A 260 9.32 -31.93 -8.63
CA LEU A 260 9.12 -33.33 -8.99
C LEU A 260 8.68 -34.19 -7.78
N ARG A 261 9.23 -33.90 -6.59
CA ARG A 261 8.86 -34.60 -5.35
C ARG A 261 7.40 -34.32 -4.94
N LEU A 262 6.88 -33.13 -5.20
CA LEU A 262 5.49 -32.78 -4.92
C LEU A 262 4.52 -33.63 -5.75
N LEU A 263 4.81 -33.81 -7.03
CA LEU A 263 3.94 -34.57 -7.92
C LEU A 263 4.09 -36.09 -7.72
N GLY A 264 5.31 -36.55 -7.43
CA GLY A 264 5.61 -37.98 -7.31
C GLY A 264 5.22 -38.76 -8.56
N GLU A 265 4.72 -39.98 -8.38
CA GLU A 265 4.24 -40.83 -9.48
C GLU A 265 2.89 -40.38 -10.05
N GLN A 266 2.20 -39.43 -9.39
CA GLN A 266 0.87 -38.96 -9.80
C GLN A 266 0.91 -37.87 -10.87
N ALA A 267 2.08 -37.37 -11.28
CA ALA A 267 2.18 -36.32 -12.31
C ALA A 267 1.35 -36.62 -13.59
N PRO A 268 1.41 -37.85 -14.18
CA PRO A 268 0.63 -38.15 -15.38
C PRO A 268 -0.89 -38.21 -15.11
N ALA A 269 -1.29 -38.77 -13.95
CA ALA A 269 -2.70 -38.87 -13.56
C ALA A 269 -3.30 -37.48 -13.32
N LEU A 270 -2.59 -36.61 -12.59
CA LEU A 270 -2.97 -35.21 -12.40
C LEU A 270 -3.13 -34.49 -13.74
N LYS A 271 -2.12 -34.61 -14.64
CA LYS A 271 -2.18 -33.96 -15.95
C LYS A 271 -3.40 -34.39 -16.76
N GLN A 272 -3.68 -35.69 -16.81
CA GLN A 272 -4.82 -36.22 -17.56
C GLN A 272 -6.15 -35.77 -16.96
N HIS A 273 -6.28 -35.78 -15.64
CA HIS A 273 -7.51 -35.39 -14.95
C HIS A 273 -7.78 -33.88 -15.07
N ILE A 274 -6.74 -33.06 -14.98
CA ILE A 274 -6.82 -31.60 -15.18
C ILE A 274 -7.21 -31.26 -16.63
N ALA A 275 -6.69 -32.00 -17.62
CA ALA A 275 -7.01 -31.74 -19.03
C ALA A 275 -8.49 -31.94 -19.40
N ILE A 276 -9.24 -32.67 -18.57
CA ILE A 276 -10.69 -32.86 -18.71
C ILE A 276 -11.48 -32.08 -17.66
N TRP A 277 -10.91 -31.01 -17.11
CA TRP A 277 -11.52 -30.23 -16.04
C TRP A 277 -12.96 -29.87 -16.36
N GLU A 278 -13.84 -30.22 -15.43
CA GLU A 278 -15.23 -29.80 -15.40
C GLU A 278 -15.63 -29.58 -13.94
N ASP A 279 -16.51 -28.61 -13.71
CA ASP A 279 -17.01 -28.33 -12.37
C ASP A 279 -18.15 -29.31 -12.00
N SER A 280 -17.78 -30.57 -11.77
CA SER A 280 -18.71 -31.65 -11.40
C SER A 280 -18.31 -32.33 -10.09
N PRO A 281 -19.27 -32.81 -9.29
CA PRO A 281 -18.97 -33.58 -8.09
C PRO A 281 -18.11 -34.82 -8.37
N GLU A 282 -18.36 -35.49 -9.50
CA GLU A 282 -17.59 -36.65 -9.96
C GLU A 282 -16.13 -36.28 -10.23
N TRP A 283 -15.89 -35.16 -10.90
CA TRP A 283 -14.54 -34.68 -11.17
C TRP A 283 -13.81 -34.32 -9.87
N ARG A 284 -14.48 -33.66 -8.93
CA ARG A 284 -13.90 -33.27 -7.64
C ARG A 284 -13.54 -34.48 -6.77
N LEU A 285 -14.37 -35.52 -6.74
CA LEU A 285 -14.07 -36.76 -6.02
C LEU A 285 -12.84 -37.49 -6.61
N GLU A 286 -12.75 -37.58 -7.94
CA GLU A 286 -11.60 -38.19 -8.57
C GLU A 286 -10.34 -37.36 -8.38
N MET A 287 -10.45 -36.03 -8.39
CA MET A 287 -9.34 -35.13 -8.06
C MET A 287 -8.88 -35.35 -6.61
N ALA A 288 -9.79 -35.40 -5.64
CA ALA A 288 -9.47 -35.70 -4.23
C ALA A 288 -8.75 -37.07 -4.10
N ARG A 289 -9.22 -38.09 -4.83
CA ARG A 289 -8.57 -39.41 -4.86
C ARG A 289 -7.14 -39.35 -5.39
N ILE A 290 -6.89 -38.63 -6.48
CA ILE A 290 -5.54 -38.45 -7.04
C ILE A 290 -4.66 -37.66 -6.05
N LEU A 291 -5.20 -36.60 -5.45
CA LEU A 291 -4.47 -35.73 -4.52
C LEU A 291 -4.08 -36.44 -3.22
N SER A 292 -4.93 -37.34 -2.69
CA SER A 292 -4.58 -38.19 -1.52
C SER A 292 -3.35 -39.08 -1.76
N LEU A 293 -3.01 -39.35 -3.02
CA LEU A 293 -1.84 -40.12 -3.43
C LEU A 293 -0.67 -39.22 -3.88
N THR A 294 -0.89 -37.91 -3.95
CA THR A 294 0.07 -36.92 -4.41
C THR A 294 0.88 -36.40 -3.23
N PRO A 295 2.20 -36.65 -3.15
CA PRO A 295 3.01 -36.30 -1.96
C PRO A 295 3.00 -34.81 -1.59
N GLY A 296 2.78 -33.94 -2.57
CA GLY A 296 2.72 -32.50 -2.42
C GLY A 296 1.43 -32.00 -1.77
N TYR A 297 0.34 -32.75 -1.85
CA TYR A 297 -0.94 -32.32 -1.32
C TYR A 297 -1.06 -32.74 0.16
N THR A 298 -1.33 -31.77 1.03
CA THR A 298 -1.26 -32.00 2.48
C THR A 298 -2.60 -32.48 3.03
N GLU A 299 -2.64 -33.75 3.43
CA GLU A 299 -3.83 -34.40 4.00
C GLU A 299 -4.41 -33.60 5.17
N GLY A 300 -5.73 -33.37 5.13
CA GLY A 300 -6.47 -32.69 6.20
C GLY A 300 -6.25 -31.18 6.26
N ARG A 301 -5.46 -30.59 5.34
CA ARG A 301 -5.34 -29.13 5.20
C ARG A 301 -6.02 -28.59 3.96
N GLY A 302 -6.00 -29.34 2.86
CA GLY A 302 -6.54 -28.87 1.58
C GLY A 302 -8.07 -28.97 1.50
N MET A 303 -8.66 -28.14 0.64
CA MET A 303 -10.11 -28.04 0.48
C MET A 303 -10.76 -29.31 -0.07
N PHE A 304 -10.05 -30.08 -0.90
CA PHE A 304 -10.58 -31.36 -1.39
C PHE A 304 -10.81 -32.40 -0.28
N ASP A 305 -10.09 -32.30 0.84
CA ASP A 305 -10.25 -33.23 1.97
C ASP A 305 -11.31 -32.73 2.96
N ASN A 306 -11.39 -31.41 3.14
CA ASN A 306 -12.13 -30.79 4.22
C ASN A 306 -13.51 -30.27 3.81
N ASN A 307 -13.69 -29.92 2.54
CA ASN A 307 -14.86 -29.16 2.09
C ASN A 307 -15.80 -29.97 1.20
N LEU A 308 -15.49 -31.25 0.93
CA LEU A 308 -16.29 -32.14 0.08
C LEU A 308 -16.91 -33.28 0.91
N ASP A 309 -18.17 -33.58 0.64
CA ASP A 309 -18.79 -34.82 1.14
C ASP A 309 -18.47 -36.03 0.26
N SER A 310 -18.98 -37.19 0.65
CA SER A 310 -18.82 -38.44 -0.11
C SER A 310 -19.49 -38.44 -1.49
N SER A 311 -20.28 -37.41 -1.80
CA SER A 311 -20.90 -37.20 -3.11
C SER A 311 -20.17 -36.15 -3.96
N GLY A 312 -19.11 -35.51 -3.44
CA GLY A 312 -18.36 -34.46 -4.13
C GLY A 312 -19.03 -33.08 -4.07
N GLN A 313 -20.05 -32.94 -3.23
CA GLN A 313 -20.72 -31.66 -2.99
C GLN A 313 -20.00 -30.90 -1.90
N PHE A 314 -20.08 -29.57 -1.98
CA PHE A 314 -19.57 -28.73 -0.92
C PHE A 314 -20.36 -28.96 0.36
N VAL A 315 -19.64 -29.22 1.43
CA VAL A 315 -20.20 -29.19 2.76
C VAL A 315 -20.10 -27.76 3.24
N ASP A 316 -21.23 -27.16 3.63
CA ASP A 316 -21.24 -25.96 4.46
C ASP A 316 -20.68 -26.33 5.83
N VAL A 317 -19.35 -26.44 5.90
CA VAL A 317 -18.65 -26.61 7.17
C VAL A 317 -18.52 -25.21 7.76
N GLU A 318 -19.50 -24.79 8.60
CA GLU A 318 -19.12 -23.88 9.69
C GLU A 318 -17.96 -24.56 10.42
N PRO A 319 -16.81 -23.89 10.61
CA PRO A 319 -15.54 -24.52 10.94
C PRO A 319 -15.74 -25.50 12.11
N THR A 320 -15.77 -26.79 11.78
CA THR A 320 -16.03 -27.83 12.76
C THR A 320 -14.83 -27.90 13.68
N SER A 321 -15.06 -27.56 14.94
CA SER A 321 -14.13 -27.73 16.03
C SER A 321 -13.59 -29.17 16.02
N VAL A 322 -12.30 -29.32 15.74
CA VAL A 322 -11.60 -30.60 15.81
C VAL A 322 -11.68 -31.11 17.26
N ASP A 323 -12.08 -32.37 17.42
CA ASP A 323 -12.20 -33.07 18.69
C ASP A 323 -10.91 -32.98 19.54
N GLY A 324 -10.88 -32.01 20.45
CA GLY A 324 -9.73 -31.69 21.31
C GLY A 324 -10.15 -31.37 22.73
N ALA A 325 -11.21 -31.99 23.25
CA ALA A 325 -11.86 -31.60 24.50
C ALA A 325 -10.93 -31.62 25.75
N SER A 326 -9.79 -32.32 25.74
CA SER A 326 -8.82 -32.25 26.86
C SER A 326 -7.65 -31.28 26.64
N ALA A 327 -7.38 -30.85 25.40
CA ALA A 327 -6.36 -29.83 25.10
C ALA A 327 -6.93 -28.40 25.18
N PHE A 328 -8.24 -28.25 24.94
CA PHE A 328 -8.92 -26.96 24.86
C PHE A 328 -9.08 -26.24 26.20
N ALA A 329 -9.20 -26.96 27.33
CA ALA A 329 -9.30 -26.31 28.65
C ALA A 329 -8.01 -25.56 29.04
N GLY A 330 -6.85 -26.01 28.54
CA GLY A 330 -5.57 -25.31 28.70
C GLY A 330 -5.43 -24.10 27.76
N GLN A 331 -5.96 -24.20 26.54
CA GLN A 331 -5.98 -23.09 25.56
C GLN A 331 -7.02 -22.03 25.89
N GLN A 332 -8.21 -22.38 26.36
CA GLN A 332 -9.24 -21.44 26.83
C GLN A 332 -8.72 -20.61 28.00
N LYS A 333 -8.02 -21.23 28.97
CA LYS A 333 -7.39 -20.50 30.07
C LYS A 333 -6.28 -19.55 29.60
N ARG A 334 -5.48 -19.98 28.61
CA ARG A 334 -4.45 -19.12 28.00
C ARG A 334 -5.07 -17.98 27.18
N GLY A 335 -6.15 -18.24 26.46
CA GLY A 335 -6.90 -17.24 25.69
C GLY A 335 -7.60 -16.22 26.60
N ALA A 336 -8.33 -16.68 27.62
CA ALA A 336 -8.95 -15.83 28.63
C ALA A 336 -7.91 -14.97 29.37
N ARG A 337 -6.75 -15.56 29.70
CA ARG A 337 -5.62 -14.83 30.29
C ARG A 337 -5.04 -13.77 29.33
N SER A 338 -4.87 -14.12 28.05
CA SER A 338 -4.43 -13.17 27.03
C SER A 338 -5.41 -12.02 26.84
N ASN A 339 -6.72 -12.30 26.82
CA ASN A 339 -7.78 -11.30 26.74
C ASN A 339 -7.78 -10.38 27.96
N LEU A 340 -7.56 -10.93 29.15
CA LEU A 340 -7.47 -10.15 30.39
C LEU A 340 -6.25 -9.23 30.39
N TYR A 341 -5.08 -9.69 29.90
CA TYR A 341 -3.91 -8.83 29.73
C TYR A 341 -4.15 -7.71 28.71
N ARG A 342 -4.81 -8.01 27.59
CA ARG A 342 -5.18 -6.99 26.60
C ARG A 342 -6.16 -5.98 27.17
N ALA A 343 -7.15 -6.43 27.93
CA ALA A 343 -8.08 -5.54 28.64
C ALA A 343 -7.35 -4.66 29.67
N ALA A 344 -6.34 -5.19 30.36
CA ALA A 344 -5.49 -4.41 31.26
C ALA A 344 -4.68 -3.36 30.49
N GLU A 345 -4.07 -3.72 29.36
CA GLU A 345 -3.32 -2.79 28.49
C GLU A 345 -4.23 -1.67 27.96
N VAL A 346 -5.43 -1.99 27.47
CA VAL A 346 -6.41 -0.99 27.01
C VAL A 346 -6.83 -0.06 28.15
N ALA A 347 -7.16 -0.61 29.32
CA ALA A 347 -7.52 0.19 30.48
C ALA A 347 -6.37 1.11 30.93
N GLY A 348 -5.11 0.64 30.83
CA GLY A 348 -3.93 1.45 31.08
C GLY A 348 -3.81 2.63 30.10
N GLN A 349 -4.12 2.41 28.82
CA GLN A 349 -4.15 3.47 27.82
C GLN A 349 -5.25 4.50 28.11
N GLU A 350 -6.46 4.05 28.43
CA GLU A 350 -7.61 4.90 28.78
C GLU A 350 -7.33 5.72 30.06
N ALA A 351 -6.74 5.10 31.07
CA ALA A 351 -6.34 5.75 32.32
C ALA A 351 -5.32 6.86 32.06
N GLN A 352 -4.35 6.63 31.16
CA GLN A 352 -3.37 7.65 30.80
C GLN A 352 -3.97 8.83 30.02
N ARG A 353 -5.03 8.58 29.23
CA ARG A 353 -5.77 9.65 28.54
C ARG A 353 -6.72 10.41 29.47
N GLY A 354 -6.87 9.97 30.72
CA GLY A 354 -7.86 10.52 31.67
C GLY A 354 -9.30 10.09 31.36
N GLU A 355 -9.48 9.09 30.50
CA GLU A 355 -10.78 8.55 30.06
C GLU A 355 -11.21 7.34 30.92
N GLY A 356 -10.26 6.70 31.60
CA GLY A 356 -10.47 5.52 32.43
C GLY A 356 -10.01 5.68 33.89
N PRO A 357 -10.44 4.76 34.78
CA PRO A 357 -9.96 4.72 36.17
C PRO A 357 -8.50 4.26 36.25
N ASP A 358 -7.84 4.54 37.38
CA ASP A 358 -6.52 3.97 37.65
C ASP A 358 -6.57 2.44 37.80
N PHE A 359 -5.39 1.80 37.92
CA PHE A 359 -5.32 0.34 38.01
C PHE A 359 -6.21 -0.23 39.12
N GLU A 360 -6.25 0.41 40.28
CA GLU A 360 -7.05 -0.08 41.42
C GLU A 360 -8.55 0.05 41.14
N GLY A 361 -8.98 1.16 40.53
CA GLY A 361 -10.36 1.37 40.13
C GLY A 361 -10.80 0.41 39.02
N TRP A 362 -9.98 0.17 37.99
CA TRP A 362 -10.26 -0.82 36.94
C TRP A 362 -10.25 -2.24 37.49
N ARG A 363 -9.29 -2.56 38.37
CA ARG A 363 -9.16 -3.90 38.97
C ARG A 363 -10.41 -4.30 39.75
N GLN A 364 -11.10 -3.35 40.36
CA GLN A 364 -12.35 -3.56 41.10
C GLN A 364 -13.56 -3.81 40.20
N THR A 365 -13.50 -3.48 38.90
CA THR A 365 -14.58 -3.78 37.95
C THR A 365 -14.51 -5.20 37.41
N LEU A 366 -13.41 -5.92 37.63
CA LEU A 366 -13.27 -7.31 37.20
C LEU A 366 -14.01 -8.27 38.13
N GLU A 367 -14.91 -9.06 37.54
CA GLU A 367 -15.62 -10.12 38.26
C GLU A 367 -14.70 -11.30 38.58
N ASP A 368 -14.98 -11.99 39.69
CA ASP A 368 -14.23 -13.18 40.11
C ASP A 368 -14.24 -14.28 39.04
N GLU A 369 -15.33 -14.41 38.27
CA GLU A 369 -15.48 -15.36 37.17
C GLU A 369 -14.46 -15.09 36.05
N THR A 370 -14.23 -13.83 35.69
CA THR A 370 -13.23 -13.43 34.68
C THR A 370 -11.81 -13.81 35.10
N LEU A 371 -11.50 -13.68 36.40
CA LEU A 371 -10.20 -14.08 36.94
C LEU A 371 -10.06 -15.61 37.01
N MET A 372 -11.15 -16.33 37.30
CA MET A 372 -11.17 -17.79 37.31
C MET A 372 -10.91 -18.36 35.92
N ASP A 373 -11.54 -17.77 34.90
CA ASP A 373 -11.37 -18.18 33.49
C ASP A 373 -9.94 -17.94 32.99
N ALA A 374 -9.31 -16.84 33.38
CA ALA A 374 -7.90 -16.55 33.10
C ALA A 374 -6.89 -17.39 33.92
N GLY A 375 -7.39 -18.20 34.87
CA GLY A 375 -6.53 -18.93 35.81
C GLY A 375 -5.70 -17.99 36.70
N LEU A 376 -6.21 -16.80 36.99
CA LEU A 376 -5.61 -15.76 37.83
C LEU A 376 -6.43 -15.50 39.11
N TRP A 377 -7.25 -16.47 39.52
CA TRP A 377 -8.01 -16.43 40.76
C TRP A 377 -7.43 -17.36 41.82
N SER A 378 -7.39 -16.90 43.07
CA SER A 378 -6.93 -17.69 44.21
C SER A 378 -7.48 -17.16 45.53
N LYS A 379 -7.95 -18.06 46.41
CA LYS A 379 -8.33 -17.72 47.80
C LYS A 379 -7.14 -17.38 48.71
N ASN A 380 -5.92 -17.72 48.30
CA ASN A 380 -4.69 -17.39 49.03
C ASN A 380 -4.25 -15.95 48.68
N LYS A 381 -4.24 -15.07 49.70
CA LYS A 381 -3.85 -13.65 49.58
C LYS A 381 -2.48 -13.43 48.95
N LYS A 382 -1.49 -14.31 49.20
CA LYS A 382 -0.13 -14.18 48.63
C LYS A 382 -0.11 -14.46 47.12
N THR A 383 -0.90 -15.43 46.68
CA THR A 383 -1.03 -15.80 45.27
C THR A 383 -1.90 -14.80 44.51
N GLN A 384 -2.96 -14.29 45.15
CA GLN A 384 -3.80 -13.22 44.60
C GLN A 384 -2.98 -11.97 44.31
N LYS A 385 -2.17 -11.52 45.29
CA LYS A 385 -1.27 -10.38 45.09
C LYS A 385 -0.31 -10.59 43.91
N LYS A 386 0.25 -11.80 43.75
CA LYS A 386 1.11 -12.12 42.61
C LYS A 386 0.39 -11.97 41.27
N TYR A 387 -0.87 -12.40 41.19
CA TYR A 387 -1.68 -12.26 39.98
C TYR A 387 -2.06 -10.81 39.72
N ASP A 388 -2.36 -10.04 40.76
CA ASP A 388 -2.61 -8.61 40.63
C ASP A 388 -1.36 -7.85 40.14
N ASP A 389 -0.17 -8.19 40.65
CA ASP A 389 1.11 -7.64 40.16
C ASP A 389 1.36 -7.99 38.67
N GLU A 390 0.97 -9.21 38.25
CA GLU A 390 1.08 -9.67 36.86
C GLU A 390 0.13 -8.90 35.93
N ILE A 391 -1.13 -8.70 36.33
CA ILE A 391 -2.11 -7.91 35.58
C ILE A 391 -1.67 -6.43 35.55
N LYS A 392 -1.15 -5.91 36.67
CA LYS A 392 -0.65 -4.53 36.77
C LYS A 392 0.51 -4.28 35.80
N THR A 393 1.38 -5.25 35.59
CA THR A 393 2.49 -5.12 34.62
C THR A 393 1.97 -4.84 33.20
N HIS A 394 0.85 -5.45 32.82
CA HIS A 394 0.21 -5.22 31.51
C HIS A 394 -0.54 -3.88 31.48
N PHE A 395 -1.22 -3.52 32.56
CA PHE A 395 -1.83 -2.19 32.70
C PHE A 395 -0.80 -1.07 32.57
N ASP A 396 0.32 -1.16 33.31
CA ASP A 396 1.41 -0.19 33.28
C ASP A 396 2.03 -0.12 31.88
N ARG A 397 2.16 -1.24 31.17
CA ARG A 397 2.64 -1.26 29.78
C ARG A 397 1.71 -0.49 28.84
N GLY A 398 0.40 -0.66 28.98
CA GLY A 398 -0.59 0.10 28.20
C GLY A 398 -0.53 1.60 28.51
N PHE A 399 -0.36 1.94 29.79
CA PHE A 399 -0.18 3.31 30.26
C PHE A 399 1.08 3.97 29.69
N GLU A 400 2.23 3.28 29.76
CA GLU A 400 3.50 3.73 29.18
C GLU A 400 3.43 3.83 27.64
N TYR A 401 2.75 2.87 26.99
CA TYR A 401 2.51 2.91 25.56
C TYR A 401 1.74 4.18 25.18
N ALA A 402 0.58 4.44 25.79
CA ALA A 402 -0.19 5.65 25.53
C ALA A 402 0.58 6.95 25.84
N GLN A 403 1.48 6.93 26.83
CA GLN A 403 2.37 8.05 27.13
C GLN A 403 3.39 8.30 25.99
N SER A 404 3.84 7.25 25.29
CA SER A 404 4.73 7.35 24.13
C SER A 404 4.02 7.69 22.81
N THR A 405 2.72 7.37 22.68
CA THR A 405 1.94 7.51 21.44
C THR A 405 1.21 8.85 21.27
N ILE A 406 1.48 9.87 22.09
CA ILE A 406 0.88 11.22 21.91
C ILE A 406 1.27 11.87 20.55
N ASN A 407 2.18 11.27 19.76
CA ASN A 407 2.50 11.71 18.40
C ASN A 407 2.16 10.74 17.25
N GLU A 408 1.53 9.57 17.47
CA GLU A 408 1.32 8.61 16.36
C GLU A 408 -0.04 7.88 16.44
N SER A 409 -1.12 8.61 16.21
CA SER A 409 -2.44 8.01 15.94
C SER A 409 -2.64 7.77 14.44
N PHE A 410 -2.00 6.73 13.89
CA PHE A 410 -2.35 6.18 12.57
C PHE A 410 -2.24 4.64 12.44
N PHE A 411 -1.77 3.91 13.48
CA PHE A 411 -1.35 2.50 13.34
C PHE A 411 -1.94 1.50 14.38
N GLY A 412 -2.94 1.88 15.18
CA GLY A 412 -3.39 1.06 16.32
C GLY A 412 -4.04 -0.29 15.98
N SER A 413 -4.87 -0.37 14.94
CA SER A 413 -5.53 -1.61 14.49
C SER A 413 -4.67 -2.46 13.54
N PHE A 414 -3.55 -1.91 13.08
CA PHE A 414 -2.63 -2.47 12.07
C PHE A 414 -1.74 -3.57 12.65
N HIS A 415 -1.15 -3.35 13.84
CA HIS A 415 -0.18 -4.28 14.42
C HIS A 415 -0.73 -5.60 14.97
N GLU A 416 -2.02 -5.68 15.31
CA GLU A 416 -2.61 -6.90 15.89
C GLU A 416 -2.95 -7.93 14.80
N ARG A 417 -3.49 -7.48 13.66
CA ARG A 417 -3.82 -8.35 12.51
C ARG A 417 -2.56 -8.84 11.78
N GLU A 418 -1.56 -7.97 11.68
CA GLU A 418 -0.21 -8.27 11.16
C GLU A 418 0.50 -9.36 11.99
N LYS A 419 0.48 -9.24 13.33
CA LYS A 419 1.06 -10.26 14.22
C LYS A 419 0.32 -11.59 14.16
N GLU A 420 -0.98 -11.59 13.84
CA GLU A 420 -1.77 -12.80 13.70
C GLU A 420 -1.45 -13.51 12.38
N LEU A 421 -1.45 -12.78 11.26
CA LEU A 421 -1.08 -13.31 9.95
C LEU A 421 0.38 -13.75 9.88
N MET A 422 1.34 -12.96 10.40
CA MET A 422 2.75 -13.37 10.45
C MET A 422 2.98 -14.56 11.38
N ARG A 423 2.31 -14.64 12.54
CA ARG A 423 2.44 -15.83 13.40
C ARG A 423 1.91 -17.06 12.68
N GLU A 424 0.81 -16.94 11.95
CA GLU A 424 0.19 -18.04 11.22
C GLU A 424 0.99 -18.43 9.96
N GLU A 425 1.50 -17.48 9.19
CA GLU A 425 2.37 -17.70 8.03
C GLU A 425 3.72 -18.32 8.46
N ILE A 426 4.35 -17.81 9.52
CA ILE A 426 5.57 -18.43 10.10
C ILE A 426 5.26 -19.82 10.70
N LEU A 427 4.08 -20.04 11.28
CA LEU A 427 3.66 -21.37 11.77
C LEU A 427 3.42 -22.36 10.62
N LEU A 428 2.94 -21.88 9.46
CA LEU A 428 2.60 -22.69 8.29
C LEU A 428 3.79 -22.90 7.34
N GLU A 429 4.71 -21.95 7.24
CA GLU A 429 5.88 -21.98 6.36
C GLU A 429 7.19 -22.33 7.09
N GLY A 430 7.32 -21.96 8.38
CA GLY A 430 8.56 -22.09 9.16
C GLY A 430 8.62 -23.28 10.11
N SER A 431 7.53 -24.03 10.32
CA SER A 431 7.58 -25.25 11.13
C SER A 431 8.16 -26.42 10.32
N ARG A 432 8.87 -27.35 10.97
CA ARG A 432 9.29 -28.64 10.36
C ARG A 432 8.10 -29.52 9.92
N GLU A 433 6.87 -29.06 10.15
CA GLU A 433 5.58 -29.63 9.73
C GLU A 433 4.83 -28.71 8.74
N GLY A 434 5.52 -27.72 8.17
CA GLY A 434 5.01 -26.81 7.15
C GLY A 434 4.75 -27.54 5.84
N GLY A 435 3.68 -27.14 5.16
CA GLY A 435 3.17 -27.84 3.98
C GLY A 435 4.21 -28.00 2.86
N SER A 436 3.91 -28.89 1.94
CA SER A 436 4.72 -29.17 0.75
C SER A 436 4.83 -27.92 -0.16
N GLN A 437 5.99 -27.26 -0.17
CA GLN A 437 6.27 -26.04 -0.95
C GLN A 437 6.84 -26.35 -2.35
N TRP A 438 6.40 -25.59 -3.36
CA TRP A 438 7.01 -25.58 -4.69
C TRP A 438 8.09 -24.50 -4.80
N GLY A 439 8.92 -24.56 -5.86
CA GLY A 439 9.92 -23.51 -6.08
C GLY A 439 10.40 -23.35 -7.52
N PHE A 440 10.58 -22.10 -7.94
CA PHE A 440 11.27 -21.72 -9.18
C PHE A 440 12.42 -20.76 -8.89
N SER A 441 13.59 -20.97 -9.51
CA SER A 441 14.64 -19.96 -9.49
C SER A 441 14.41 -18.90 -10.57
N GLY A 442 15.06 -17.74 -10.45
CA GLY A 442 15.04 -16.72 -11.50
C GLY A 442 15.50 -17.23 -12.87
N GLU A 443 16.47 -18.16 -12.90
CA GLU A 443 16.85 -18.83 -14.16
C GLU A 443 15.78 -19.77 -14.71
N MET A 444 15.00 -20.41 -13.83
CA MET A 444 13.95 -21.35 -14.25
C MET A 444 12.80 -20.62 -14.92
N ILE A 445 12.34 -19.48 -14.37
CA ILE A 445 11.25 -18.72 -14.99
C ILE A 445 11.62 -18.26 -16.41
N VAL A 446 12.88 -17.87 -16.64
CA VAL A 446 13.38 -17.53 -17.99
C VAL A 446 13.40 -18.76 -18.90
N LYS A 447 13.88 -19.92 -18.42
CA LYS A 447 13.92 -21.16 -19.21
C LYS A 447 12.52 -21.70 -19.53
N LEU A 448 11.57 -21.50 -18.63
CA LEU A 448 10.20 -21.96 -18.74
C LEU A 448 9.28 -20.94 -19.41
N GLN A 449 9.80 -19.85 -19.96
CA GLN A 449 9.00 -18.82 -20.63
C GLN A 449 7.95 -19.39 -21.61
N PRO A 450 8.22 -20.42 -22.44
CA PRO A 450 7.21 -20.97 -23.34
C PRO A 450 6.02 -21.66 -22.65
N VAL A 451 6.16 -21.99 -21.37
CA VAL A 451 5.14 -22.70 -20.56
C VAL A 451 4.46 -21.74 -19.60
N LEU A 452 5.24 -20.87 -18.97
CA LEU A 452 4.81 -19.95 -17.92
C LEU A 452 4.36 -18.57 -18.43
N ASP A 453 4.50 -18.31 -19.74
CA ASP A 453 4.26 -17.01 -20.36
C ASP A 453 4.96 -15.87 -19.60
N THR A 454 6.23 -16.12 -19.25
CA THR A 454 7.01 -15.18 -18.43
C THR A 454 7.32 -13.91 -19.22
N GLU A 455 6.98 -12.75 -18.66
CA GLU A 455 7.41 -11.46 -19.19
C GLU A 455 8.31 -10.70 -18.22
N TYR A 456 9.13 -9.84 -18.81
CA TYR A 456 9.96 -8.89 -18.10
C TYR A 456 9.40 -7.49 -18.32
N TYR A 457 9.19 -6.76 -17.21
CA TYR A 457 8.62 -5.41 -17.23
C TYR A 457 9.69 -4.31 -17.16
N GLY A 458 10.94 -4.67 -16.88
CA GLY A 458 12.06 -3.75 -16.79
C GLY A 458 12.63 -3.65 -15.39
N ASP A 459 13.68 -2.84 -15.28
CA ASP A 459 14.32 -2.49 -14.01
C ASP A 459 14.02 -1.04 -13.66
N ILE A 460 13.58 -0.83 -12.43
CA ILE A 460 13.44 0.48 -11.81
C ILE A 460 14.77 0.84 -11.17
N ASN A 461 15.47 1.85 -11.72
CA ASN A 461 16.73 2.34 -11.16
C ASN A 461 16.48 3.32 -10.02
N LEU A 462 16.63 2.84 -8.79
CA LEU A 462 16.44 3.59 -7.54
C LEU A 462 17.79 3.98 -6.90
N SER A 463 18.89 3.88 -7.64
CA SER A 463 20.21 4.22 -7.10
C SER A 463 20.26 5.67 -6.66
N ALA A 464 20.97 5.95 -5.57
CA ALA A 464 21.12 7.30 -5.05
C ALA A 464 21.67 8.29 -6.11
N ALA A 465 22.53 7.80 -7.01
CA ALA A 465 23.02 8.58 -8.15
C ALA A 465 21.90 8.96 -9.13
N ASN A 466 21.08 7.99 -9.55
CA ASN A 466 19.97 8.24 -10.47
C ASN A 466 18.92 9.17 -9.84
N VAL A 467 18.52 8.88 -8.60
CA VAL A 467 17.56 9.70 -7.86
C VAL A 467 18.09 11.14 -7.70
N SER A 468 19.36 11.32 -7.34
CA SER A 468 19.96 12.66 -7.22
C SER A 468 20.01 13.41 -8.55
N GLU A 469 20.29 12.73 -9.66
CA GLU A 469 20.31 13.32 -11.00
C GLU A 469 18.90 13.77 -11.43
N LEU A 470 17.92 12.89 -11.25
CA LEU A 470 16.51 13.18 -11.53
C LEU A 470 15.98 14.30 -10.66
N SER A 471 16.25 14.29 -9.36
CA SER A 471 15.86 15.38 -8.45
C SER A 471 16.41 16.71 -8.94
N LYS A 472 17.67 16.75 -9.39
CA LYS A 472 18.25 17.97 -9.96
C LYS A 472 17.50 18.43 -11.21
N ILE A 473 17.28 17.53 -12.17
CA ILE A 473 16.56 17.83 -13.42
C ILE A 473 15.15 18.37 -13.11
N TYR A 474 14.42 17.72 -12.20
CA TYR A 474 13.07 18.11 -11.86
C TYR A 474 13.03 19.42 -11.05
N ILE A 475 13.93 19.62 -10.08
CA ILE A 475 14.02 20.87 -9.31
C ILE A 475 14.33 22.06 -10.22
N GLU A 476 15.30 21.93 -11.13
CA GLU A 476 15.64 23.00 -12.08
C GLU A 476 14.42 23.39 -12.91
N LYS A 477 13.65 22.42 -13.39
CA LYS A 477 12.43 22.65 -14.16
C LYS A 477 11.30 23.29 -13.36
N ILE A 478 11.04 22.78 -12.15
CA ILE A 478 10.06 23.36 -11.23
C ILE A 478 10.42 24.83 -10.98
N GLY A 479 11.71 25.11 -10.79
CA GLY A 479 12.24 26.46 -10.62
C GLY A 479 11.98 27.35 -11.83
N GLU A 480 12.28 26.88 -13.04
CA GLU A 480 12.04 27.62 -14.28
C GLU A 480 10.55 27.96 -14.47
N ASP A 481 9.65 26.99 -14.29
CA ASP A 481 8.21 27.20 -14.46
C ASP A 481 7.61 28.12 -13.40
N LEU A 482 8.03 27.97 -12.14
CA LEU A 482 7.58 28.84 -11.05
C LEU A 482 8.09 30.27 -11.25
N MET A 483 9.36 30.43 -11.61
CA MET A 483 9.94 31.75 -11.88
C MET A 483 9.25 32.42 -13.06
N LYS A 484 8.93 31.68 -14.13
CA LYS A 484 8.16 32.20 -15.26
C LYS A 484 6.77 32.67 -14.81
N LEU A 485 6.05 31.88 -14.02
CA LEU A 485 4.73 32.28 -13.50
C LEU A 485 4.82 33.55 -12.63
N LEU A 486 5.81 33.62 -11.75
CA LEU A 486 6.04 34.78 -10.88
C LEU A 486 6.43 36.01 -11.69
N GLU A 487 7.26 35.86 -12.73
CA GLU A 487 7.63 36.94 -13.62
C GLU A 487 6.44 37.45 -14.43
N THR A 488 5.60 36.55 -14.98
CA THR A 488 4.37 36.94 -15.67
C THR A 488 3.40 37.64 -14.72
N THR A 489 3.27 37.18 -13.47
CA THR A 489 2.43 37.79 -12.43
C THR A 489 2.95 39.17 -12.02
N LYS A 490 4.27 39.31 -11.85
CA LYS A 490 4.91 40.59 -11.57
C LYS A 490 4.65 41.58 -12.70
N ASN A 491 4.92 41.17 -13.94
CA ASN A 491 4.73 42.02 -15.12
C ASN A 491 3.26 42.42 -15.30
N PHE A 492 2.33 41.51 -15.02
CA PHE A 492 0.90 41.78 -14.98
C PHE A 492 0.56 42.91 -13.99
N SER A 493 1.02 42.79 -12.74
CA SER A 493 0.82 43.79 -11.69
C SER A 493 1.44 45.15 -12.05
N GLU A 494 2.68 45.15 -12.56
CA GLU A 494 3.36 46.37 -13.03
C GLU A 494 2.60 47.06 -14.16
N ASN A 495 2.06 46.30 -15.11
CA ASN A 495 1.28 46.84 -16.23
C ASN A 495 -0.10 47.36 -15.80
N ILE A 496 -0.74 46.75 -14.80
CA ILE A 496 -1.92 47.34 -14.15
C ILE A 496 -1.56 48.68 -13.50
N GLY A 497 -0.49 48.72 -12.71
CA GLY A 497 -0.01 49.95 -12.08
C GLY A 497 0.27 51.05 -13.11
N ARG A 498 0.93 50.71 -14.22
CA ARG A 498 1.19 51.64 -15.34
C ARG A 498 -0.08 52.12 -16.02
N TYR A 499 -1.08 51.27 -16.20
CA TYR A 499 -2.36 51.68 -16.78
C TYR A 499 -3.02 52.82 -16.00
N PHE A 500 -2.98 52.76 -14.66
CA PHE A 500 -3.59 53.78 -13.80
C PHE A 500 -2.70 55.01 -13.55
N SER A 501 -1.39 54.89 -13.71
CA SER A 501 -0.42 55.95 -13.42
C SER A 501 0.15 56.67 -14.65
N ALA A 502 -0.06 56.14 -15.87
CA ALA A 502 0.50 56.70 -17.08
C ALA A 502 -0.04 58.12 -17.37
N PRO A 503 0.84 59.08 -17.70
CA PRO A 503 0.45 60.47 -17.98
C PRO A 503 -0.23 60.63 -19.34
N ASP A 504 -0.03 59.68 -20.28
CA ASP A 504 -0.66 59.69 -21.60
C ASP A 504 -1.52 58.45 -21.86
N ARG A 505 -2.57 58.66 -22.66
CA ARG A 505 -3.60 57.65 -22.95
C ARG A 505 -3.08 56.50 -23.82
N SER A 506 -2.08 56.74 -24.66
CA SER A 506 -1.46 55.72 -25.52
C SER A 506 -0.67 54.73 -24.69
N GLU A 507 0.16 55.22 -23.76
CA GLU A 507 0.91 54.39 -22.81
C GLU A 507 -0.03 53.58 -21.92
N ALA A 508 -1.08 54.21 -21.37
CA ALA A 508 -2.11 53.51 -20.62
C ALA A 508 -2.76 52.38 -21.45
N THR A 509 -3.13 52.66 -22.71
CA THR A 509 -3.77 51.67 -23.58
C THR A 509 -2.83 50.48 -23.87
N GLN A 510 -1.54 50.73 -24.06
CA GLN A 510 -0.55 49.67 -24.28
C GLN A 510 -0.33 48.84 -23.01
N ALA A 511 -0.20 49.47 -21.84
CA ALA A 511 -0.06 48.77 -20.56
C ALA A 511 -1.27 47.88 -20.27
N ASN A 512 -2.49 48.35 -20.54
CA ASN A 512 -3.71 47.55 -20.42
C ASN A 512 -3.72 46.35 -21.37
N ALA A 513 -3.28 46.52 -22.63
CA ALA A 513 -3.19 45.40 -23.57
C ALA A 513 -2.22 44.32 -23.07
N LEU A 514 -1.03 44.72 -22.61
CA LEU A 514 -0.03 43.81 -22.05
C LEU A 514 -0.52 43.11 -20.77
N ALA A 515 -1.16 43.84 -19.85
CA ALA A 515 -1.76 43.25 -18.65
C ALA A 515 -2.84 42.24 -19.02
N ARG A 516 -3.68 42.51 -20.02
CA ARG A 516 -4.71 41.55 -20.45
C ARG A 516 -4.12 40.29 -21.06
N ASP A 517 -3.05 40.41 -21.85
CA ASP A 517 -2.39 39.27 -22.46
C ASP A 517 -1.63 38.43 -21.41
N GLN A 518 -0.95 39.07 -20.47
CA GLN A 518 -0.29 38.39 -19.34
C GLN A 518 -1.30 37.76 -18.39
N GLY A 519 -2.42 38.43 -18.12
CA GLY A 519 -3.52 37.86 -17.34
C GLY A 519 -4.11 36.62 -18.00
N LYS A 520 -4.26 36.62 -19.33
CA LYS A 520 -4.63 35.40 -20.07
C LYS A 520 -3.55 34.33 -20.00
N GLU A 521 -2.27 34.69 -20.06
CA GLU A 521 -1.17 33.72 -19.93
C GLU A 521 -1.17 33.07 -18.54
N ILE A 522 -1.38 33.84 -17.47
CA ILE A 522 -1.54 33.33 -16.10
C ILE A 522 -2.74 32.40 -16.04
N VAL A 523 -3.92 32.86 -16.47
CA VAL A 523 -5.15 32.05 -16.47
C VAL A 523 -4.98 30.79 -17.30
N THR A 524 -4.40 30.87 -18.51
CA THR A 524 -4.13 29.68 -19.33
C THR A 524 -3.18 28.73 -18.61
N SER A 525 -2.10 29.25 -18.02
CA SER A 525 -1.14 28.46 -17.27
C SER A 525 -1.73 27.81 -16.03
N LEU A 526 -2.81 28.37 -15.44
CA LEU A 526 -3.53 27.85 -14.28
C LEU A 526 -4.72 26.96 -14.66
N GLU A 527 -5.45 27.26 -15.73
CA GLU A 527 -6.57 26.47 -16.26
C GLU A 527 -6.08 25.19 -16.92
N GLU A 528 -4.92 25.22 -17.58
CA GLU A 528 -4.21 24.00 -17.96
C GLU A 528 -3.87 23.15 -16.72
N ARG A 529 -3.75 23.73 -15.52
CA ARG A 529 -3.56 22.99 -14.26
C ARG A 529 -4.89 22.50 -13.63
N GLU A 530 -6.01 23.21 -13.83
CA GLU A 530 -7.33 22.84 -13.29
C GLU A 530 -8.08 21.80 -14.15
N LYS A 531 -7.99 21.86 -15.49
CA LYS A 531 -8.64 20.87 -16.40
C LYS A 531 -8.04 19.46 -16.32
N GLU A 532 -7.10 19.27 -15.41
CA GLU A 532 -6.42 18.02 -15.11
C GLU A 532 -6.88 17.42 -13.77
N GLU A 533 -7.76 18.12 -13.03
CA GLU A 533 -8.43 17.62 -11.82
C GLU A 533 -9.74 16.86 -12.12
N ASP A 534 -10.27 16.97 -13.35
CA ASP A 534 -11.40 16.19 -13.90
C ASP A 534 -10.88 15.10 -14.87
#